data_AF-A0A150ZYP5-F1
#
_entry.id   AF-A0A150ZYP5-F1
#
_cell.length_a   1.000
_cell.length_b   1.000
_cell.length_c   1.000
_cell.angle_alpha   90.00
_cell.angle_beta   90.00
_cell.angle_gamma   90.00
#
_symmetry.space_group_name_H-M   'P 1'
#
loop_
_entity.id
_entity.type
_entity.pdbx_description
1 polymer ?
#
loop_
_entity_poly.entity_id
_entity_poly.type
_entity_poly.pdbx_seq_one_letter_code
_entity_poly.pdbx_strand_id
1 'polypeptide(L)'
;MWWRRLCVALLLSAAFLLFSFLLSFIVCTYKILLKRGKDAVHVEPPRSFFRQIDAELLCMEGPRMRGCFLSSKNLLGRDNTDESAYPLWGQSVIVVDPNTRIVSHEKYDGSDIFGKMYNSLGIFGHKPFHYYVSRDYLLKCGAALSSIYFETYTSRVFLLHSGPLYIPLSRSPGEYSSACKVLKKRFLLILRLAKEQSHSYASKITNMYIPFLHNVEDFTASERAVYIELFADAFNSAVDELLRKTTASLSEFINIPDIRICCGSLAMRDMLELAFERDVQPHCSIAEAALKNCITRVL
;
A
#
# COMPACT_ATOMS: atom_id res chain seq x y z
N MET A 1 -55.04 -46.20 -18.83
CA MET A 1 -53.60 -46.40 -18.54
C MET A 1 -52.74 -45.15 -18.73
N TRP A 2 -53.00 -44.32 -19.74
CA TRP A 2 -52.16 -43.15 -20.06
C TRP A 2 -52.16 -42.05 -18.97
N TRP A 3 -53.32 -41.80 -18.36
CA TRP A 3 -53.43 -40.82 -17.26
C TRP A 3 -52.54 -41.16 -16.05
N ARG A 4 -52.47 -42.44 -15.67
CA ARG A 4 -51.59 -42.90 -14.58
C ARG A 4 -50.12 -42.69 -14.91
N ARG A 5 -49.70 -42.92 -16.17
CA ARG A 5 -48.31 -42.70 -16.60
C ARG A 5 -47.94 -41.22 -16.60
N LEU A 6 -48.87 -40.34 -17.01
CA LEU A 6 -48.68 -38.90 -16.96
C LEU A 6 -48.54 -38.38 -15.53
N CYS A 7 -49.40 -38.83 -14.61
CA CYS A 7 -49.30 -38.45 -13.19
C CYS A 7 -47.96 -38.90 -12.56
N VAL A 8 -47.50 -40.12 -12.88
CA VAL A 8 -46.20 -40.62 -12.38
C VAL A 8 -45.04 -39.80 -12.95
N ALA A 9 -45.08 -39.44 -14.24
CA ALA A 9 -44.05 -38.61 -14.84
C ALA A 9 -43.99 -37.21 -14.18
N LEU A 10 -45.14 -36.58 -13.94
CA LEU A 10 -45.21 -35.27 -13.28
C LEU A 10 -44.69 -35.32 -11.84
N LEU A 11 -45.02 -36.37 -11.09
CA LEU A 11 -44.52 -36.56 -9.72
C LEU A 11 -43.00 -36.76 -9.68
N LEU A 12 -42.44 -37.53 -10.61
CA LEU A 12 -40.99 -37.74 -10.70
C LEU A 12 -40.26 -36.46 -11.09
N SER A 13 -40.79 -35.68 -12.03
CA SER A 13 -40.21 -34.38 -12.40
C SER A 13 -40.26 -33.38 -11.25
N ALA A 14 -41.36 -33.32 -10.50
CA ALA A 14 -41.48 -32.47 -9.33
C ALA A 14 -40.48 -32.87 -8.23
N ALA A 15 -40.34 -34.17 -7.96
CA ALA A 15 -39.39 -34.68 -6.99
C ALA A 15 -37.93 -34.37 -7.37
N PHE A 16 -37.59 -34.49 -8.66
CA PHE A 16 -36.26 -34.17 -9.16
C PHE A 16 -35.92 -32.67 -8.99
N LEU A 17 -36.85 -31.78 -9.35
CA LEU A 17 -36.67 -30.34 -9.18
C LEU A 17 -36.48 -29.95 -7.71
N LEU A 18 -37.25 -30.57 -6.81
CA LEU A 18 -37.16 -30.32 -5.38
C LEU A 18 -35.83 -30.80 -4.80
N PHE A 19 -35.32 -31.94 -5.28
CA PHE A 19 -33.98 -32.44 -4.94
C PHE A 19 -32.88 -31.50 -5.44
N SER A 20 -32.94 -31.04 -6.70
CA SER A 20 -31.96 -30.09 -7.24
C SER A 20 -31.93 -28.77 -6.46
N PHE A 21 -33.10 -28.27 -6.05
CA PHE A 21 -33.20 -27.06 -5.23
C PHE A 21 -32.59 -27.25 -3.84
N LEU A 22 -32.89 -28.36 -3.17
CA LEU A 22 -32.31 -28.69 -1.86
C LEU A 22 -30.79 -28.85 -1.94
N LEU A 23 -30.27 -29.52 -2.98
CA LEU A 23 -28.83 -29.69 -3.17
C LEU A 23 -28.12 -28.34 -3.38
N SER A 24 -28.71 -27.45 -4.19
CA SER A 24 -28.19 -26.10 -4.39
C SER A 24 -28.18 -25.30 -3.09
N PHE A 25 -29.26 -25.38 -2.30
CA PHE A 25 -29.35 -24.72 -0.99
C PHE A 25 -28.31 -25.24 0.01
N ILE A 26 -28.08 -26.55 0.07
CA ILE A 26 -27.05 -27.17 0.92
C ILE A 26 -25.65 -26.69 0.51
N VAL A 27 -25.35 -26.67 -0.79
CA VAL A 27 -24.04 -26.21 -1.29
C VAL A 27 -23.81 -24.72 -0.99
N CYS A 28 -24.84 -23.89 -1.11
CA CYS A 28 -24.77 -22.47 -0.76
C CYS A 28 -24.57 -22.23 0.74
N THR A 29 -25.30 -22.95 1.60
CA THR A 29 -25.19 -22.79 3.06
C THR A 29 -23.88 -23.35 3.63
N TYR A 30 -23.38 -24.47 3.12
CA TYR A 30 -22.06 -25.01 3.53
C TYR A 30 -20.89 -24.12 3.11
N LYS A 31 -20.94 -23.46 1.95
CA LYS A 31 -19.93 -22.44 1.56
C LYS A 31 -19.92 -21.23 2.48
N ILE A 32 -21.06 -20.91 3.11
CA ILE A 32 -21.15 -19.81 4.08
C ILE A 32 -20.60 -20.24 5.45
N LEU A 33 -20.80 -21.50 5.86
CA LEU A 33 -20.34 -22.01 7.17
C LEU A 33 -18.83 -22.28 7.22
N LEU A 34 -18.20 -22.69 6.13
CA LEU A 34 -16.74 -22.94 6.08
C LEU A 34 -15.88 -21.67 6.16
N LYS A 35 -16.49 -20.48 6.13
CA LYS A 35 -15.79 -19.19 6.25
C LYS A 35 -15.81 -18.61 7.68
N ARG A 36 -16.44 -19.28 8.64
CA ARG A 36 -16.60 -18.81 10.02
C ARG A 36 -16.24 -19.91 11.01
N GLY A 37 -15.01 -19.86 11.52
CA GLY A 37 -14.63 -20.52 12.78
C GLY A 37 -13.48 -21.49 12.66
N LYS A 38 -12.27 -21.00 12.97
CA LYS A 38 -11.34 -21.66 13.89
C LYS A 38 -10.52 -20.57 14.58
N ASP A 39 -11.04 -20.11 15.71
CA ASP A 39 -10.26 -19.44 16.74
C ASP A 39 -9.69 -20.46 17.72
N ALA A 40 -8.59 -20.02 18.35
CA ALA A 40 -7.90 -20.54 19.53
C ALA A 40 -6.94 -21.72 19.32
N VAL A 41 -5.65 -21.50 19.60
CA VAL A 41 -5.04 -21.72 20.93
C VAL A 41 -3.77 -20.85 21.04
N HIS A 42 -3.67 -20.08 22.12
CA HIS A 42 -2.43 -19.44 22.59
C HIS A 42 -1.41 -20.52 22.97
N VAL A 43 -0.31 -20.59 22.23
CA VAL A 43 0.96 -21.16 22.69
C VAL A 43 2.02 -20.15 22.27
N GLU A 44 2.67 -19.48 23.22
CA GLU A 44 3.91 -18.75 22.92
C GLU A 44 5.01 -19.81 22.67
N PRO A 45 5.62 -19.86 21.47
CA PRO A 45 6.80 -20.67 21.24
C PRO A 45 8.07 -19.81 21.44
N PRO A 46 9.22 -20.45 21.72
CA PRO A 46 10.38 -19.81 22.30
C PRO A 46 10.97 -18.74 21.38
N ARG A 47 11.32 -17.60 21.98
CA ARG A 47 12.14 -16.54 21.38
C ARG A 47 13.51 -17.14 20.99
N SER A 48 13.75 -17.49 19.72
CA SER A 48 15.11 -17.46 19.12
C SER A 48 15.25 -17.82 17.62
N PHE A 49 14.22 -18.16 16.84
CA PHE A 49 14.44 -18.60 15.42
C PHE A 49 13.65 -17.85 14.32
N PHE A 50 12.90 -16.79 14.64
CA PHE A 50 11.93 -16.15 13.72
C PHE A 50 12.43 -14.97 12.88
N ARG A 51 13.73 -14.71 12.74
CA ARG A 51 14.18 -13.54 11.94
C ARG A 51 14.09 -13.71 10.42
N GLN A 52 13.83 -14.91 9.89
CA GLN A 52 14.02 -15.16 8.45
C GLN A 52 12.73 -15.30 7.62
N ILE A 53 11.56 -15.49 8.25
CA ILE A 53 10.28 -15.69 7.54
C ILE A 53 9.41 -14.41 7.49
N ASP A 54 9.60 -13.48 8.44
CA ASP A 54 8.96 -12.14 8.47
C ASP A 54 9.87 -11.00 7.96
N ALA A 55 11.01 -11.32 7.34
CA ALA A 55 11.99 -10.32 6.92
C ALA A 55 11.50 -9.40 5.77
N GLU A 56 10.35 -9.67 5.15
CA GLU A 56 9.91 -8.89 3.99
C GLU A 56 8.99 -7.73 4.33
N LEU A 57 8.28 -7.79 5.46
CA LEU A 57 7.30 -6.80 5.86
C LEU A 57 7.48 -6.47 7.34
N LEU A 58 7.70 -5.19 7.63
CA LEU A 58 7.89 -4.70 8.98
C LEU A 58 6.79 -3.69 9.31
N CYS A 59 6.12 -3.85 10.45
CA CYS A 59 5.17 -2.85 10.93
C CYS A 59 5.93 -1.60 11.39
N MET A 60 5.43 -0.41 11.02
CA MET A 60 5.94 0.82 11.62
C MET A 60 5.46 0.94 13.07
N GLU A 61 6.35 1.34 13.97
CA GLU A 61 6.01 1.50 15.38
C GLU A 61 5.13 2.75 15.62
N GLY A 62 4.28 2.67 16.65
CA GLY A 62 3.46 3.78 17.13
C GLY A 62 1.96 3.69 16.78
N PRO A 63 1.07 4.19 17.66
CA PRO A 63 -0.38 4.06 17.50
C PRO A 63 -0.91 4.79 16.25
N ARG A 64 -0.28 5.90 15.87
CA ARG A 64 -0.63 6.68 14.67
C ARG A 64 -0.27 5.96 13.37
N MET A 65 0.74 5.09 13.39
CA MET A 65 1.25 4.38 12.21
C MET A 65 0.61 3.00 12.01
N ARG A 66 -0.35 2.59 12.86
CA ARG A 66 -1.04 1.30 12.72
C ARG A 66 -1.62 1.15 11.30
N GLY A 67 -1.34 0.01 10.68
CA GLY A 67 -1.71 -0.32 9.30
C GLY A 67 -0.75 0.23 8.23
N CYS A 68 0.37 0.84 8.65
CA CYS A 68 1.48 1.20 7.78
C CYS A 68 2.66 0.24 7.96
N PHE A 69 3.23 -0.21 6.85
CA PHE A 69 4.29 -1.22 6.82
C PHE A 69 5.45 -0.82 5.91
N LEU A 70 6.67 -1.21 6.27
CA LEU A 70 7.84 -1.16 5.41
C LEU A 70 8.02 -2.51 4.72
N SER A 71 8.02 -2.51 3.40
CA SER A 71 8.13 -3.70 2.57
C SER A 71 9.51 -3.72 1.90
N SER A 72 10.28 -4.78 2.09
CA SER A 72 11.53 -4.98 1.33
C SER A 72 11.26 -5.20 -0.16
N LYS A 73 10.05 -5.64 -0.52
CA LYS A 73 9.63 -5.78 -1.92
C LYS A 73 9.40 -4.43 -2.59
N ASN A 74 9.69 -4.38 -3.89
CA ASN A 74 9.33 -3.25 -4.75
C ASN A 74 7.81 -3.18 -4.98
N LEU A 75 7.38 -2.18 -5.78
CA LEU A 75 5.96 -1.98 -6.11
C LEU A 75 5.30 -3.22 -6.69
N LEU A 76 5.98 -4.10 -7.42
CA LEU A 76 5.36 -5.28 -8.03
C LEU A 76 5.30 -6.51 -7.10
N GLY A 77 5.91 -6.44 -5.91
CA GLY A 77 5.86 -7.51 -4.92
C GLY A 77 6.83 -8.67 -5.16
N ARG A 78 7.76 -8.58 -6.12
CA ARG A 78 8.79 -9.59 -6.41
C ARG A 78 10.11 -8.96 -6.86
N ASP A 79 11.22 -9.58 -6.46
CA ASP A 79 12.53 -9.38 -7.06
C ASP A 79 12.55 -10.17 -8.38
N ASN A 80 12.52 -9.44 -9.49
CA ASN A 80 12.35 -9.88 -10.88
C ASN A 80 12.92 -11.25 -11.30
N THR A 81 12.18 -11.93 -12.19
CA THR A 81 12.74 -12.62 -13.37
C THR A 81 11.71 -12.81 -14.50
N ASP A 82 10.41 -12.89 -14.21
CA ASP A 82 9.37 -13.09 -15.25
C ASP A 82 8.70 -11.77 -15.66
N GLU A 83 8.94 -11.32 -16.90
CA GLU A 83 8.27 -10.14 -17.50
C GLU A 83 6.74 -10.32 -17.62
N SER A 84 6.28 -11.57 -17.55
CA SER A 84 4.87 -11.96 -17.66
C SER A 84 4.11 -11.96 -16.33
N ALA A 85 4.78 -11.73 -15.20
CA ALA A 85 4.16 -11.81 -13.89
C ALA A 85 3.37 -10.52 -13.55
N TYR A 86 2.06 -10.68 -13.30
CA TYR A 86 1.21 -9.60 -12.81
C TYR A 86 1.54 -9.25 -11.34
N PRO A 87 1.58 -7.97 -10.95
CA PRO A 87 1.70 -7.57 -9.56
C PRO A 87 0.62 -8.19 -8.65
N LEU A 88 1.04 -8.61 -7.46
CA LEU A 88 0.17 -9.26 -6.47
C LEU A 88 -0.45 -8.23 -5.51
N TRP A 89 -1.20 -7.25 -6.05
CA TRP A 89 -1.75 -6.12 -5.28
C TRP A 89 -3.06 -6.39 -4.54
N GLY A 90 -3.62 -7.59 -4.66
CA GLY A 90 -4.90 -7.95 -4.04
C GLY A 90 -6.09 -7.26 -4.72
N GLN A 91 -7.05 -6.77 -3.93
CA GLN A 91 -8.25 -6.08 -4.44
C GLN A 91 -7.94 -4.64 -4.88
N SER A 92 -8.94 -3.76 -4.90
CA SER A 92 -8.76 -2.39 -5.40
C SER A 92 -7.67 -1.66 -4.63
N VAL A 93 -6.77 -1.02 -5.37
CA VAL A 93 -5.47 -0.57 -4.86
C VAL A 93 -5.17 0.84 -5.33
N ILE A 94 -4.50 1.63 -4.49
CA ILE A 94 -3.84 2.87 -4.89
C ILE A 94 -2.34 2.60 -5.02
N VAL A 95 -1.75 2.94 -6.17
CA VAL A 95 -0.31 2.86 -6.39
C VAL A 95 0.21 4.26 -6.65
N VAL A 96 1.16 4.71 -5.82
CA VAL A 96 1.80 6.01 -6.00
C VAL A 96 2.83 5.93 -7.12
N ASP A 97 2.71 6.85 -8.06
CA ASP A 97 3.51 6.90 -9.28
C ASP A 97 4.28 8.23 -9.34
N PRO A 98 5.53 8.27 -8.85
CA PRO A 98 6.39 9.44 -8.90
C PRO A 98 7.11 9.62 -10.24
N ASN A 99 6.85 8.79 -11.25
CA ASN A 99 7.62 8.81 -12.49
C ASN A 99 7.40 10.12 -13.27
N THR A 100 8.47 10.90 -13.35
CA THR A 100 8.48 12.25 -13.90
C THR A 100 8.26 12.28 -15.41
N ARG A 101 8.54 11.16 -16.09
CA ARG A 101 8.46 11.04 -17.55
C ARG A 101 7.03 11.14 -18.09
N ILE A 102 6.03 10.85 -17.26
CA ILE A 102 4.61 11.04 -17.58
C ILE A 102 4.35 12.49 -17.98
N VAL A 103 5.00 13.44 -17.31
CA VAL A 103 4.84 14.88 -17.56
C VAL A 103 5.75 15.37 -18.68
N SER A 104 7.02 14.95 -18.70
CA SER A 104 8.00 15.45 -19.67
C SER A 104 7.87 14.83 -21.05
N HIS A 105 7.54 13.54 -21.14
CA HIS A 105 7.39 12.81 -22.40
C HIS A 105 5.93 12.60 -22.79
N GLU A 106 4.99 12.99 -21.92
CA GLU A 106 3.55 12.83 -22.13
C GLU A 106 3.16 11.39 -22.49
N LYS A 107 3.80 10.43 -21.83
CA LYS A 107 3.68 9.01 -22.11
C LYS A 107 3.93 8.18 -20.85
N TYR A 108 3.22 7.07 -20.69
CA TYR A 108 3.59 6.02 -19.75
C TYR A 108 4.80 5.27 -20.31
N ASP A 109 6.00 5.78 -20.02
CA ASP A 109 7.28 5.19 -20.39
C ASP A 109 8.27 5.22 -19.22
N GLY A 110 9.40 4.55 -19.37
CA GLY A 110 10.42 4.47 -18.35
C GLY A 110 11.16 3.14 -18.39
N SER A 111 12.29 3.11 -17.69
CA SER A 111 13.02 1.90 -17.36
C SER A 111 12.54 1.35 -16.01
N ASP A 112 13.14 0.22 -15.60
CA ASP A 112 13.06 -0.28 -14.23
C ASP A 112 11.65 -0.67 -13.78
N ILE A 113 11.36 -0.47 -12.50
CA ILE A 113 10.12 -0.94 -11.88
C ILE A 113 8.87 -0.28 -12.47
N PHE A 114 8.93 1.00 -12.84
CA PHE A 114 7.79 1.73 -13.40
C PHE A 114 7.51 1.34 -14.85
N GLY A 115 8.55 1.12 -15.66
CA GLY A 115 8.38 0.57 -17.01
C GLY A 115 7.71 -0.80 -16.98
N LYS A 116 8.18 -1.68 -16.08
CA LYS A 116 7.56 -2.99 -15.83
C LYS A 116 6.13 -2.87 -15.34
N MET A 117 5.86 -1.96 -14.40
CA MET A 117 4.53 -1.67 -13.91
C MET A 117 3.58 -1.28 -15.05
N TYR A 118 3.96 -0.33 -15.90
CA TYR A 118 3.12 0.08 -17.02
C TYR A 118 2.92 -1.05 -18.05
N ASN A 119 3.93 -1.89 -18.27
CA ASN A 119 3.81 -3.08 -19.13
C ASN A 119 2.81 -4.08 -18.53
N SER A 120 2.92 -4.42 -17.25
CA SER A 120 2.00 -5.33 -16.56
C SER A 120 0.57 -4.78 -16.46
N LEU A 121 0.42 -3.46 -16.55
CA LEU A 121 -0.85 -2.77 -16.65
C LEU A 121 -1.33 -2.63 -18.10
N GLY A 122 -0.52 -2.97 -19.11
CA GLY A 122 -0.91 -2.79 -20.52
C GLY A 122 -1.12 -1.32 -20.94
N ILE A 123 -0.54 -0.37 -20.20
CA ILE A 123 -0.60 1.07 -20.50
C ILE A 123 0.75 1.62 -20.96
N PHE A 124 1.81 0.81 -20.96
CA PHE A 124 3.11 1.22 -21.48
C PHE A 124 2.96 1.69 -22.92
N GLY A 125 3.49 2.87 -23.21
CA GLY A 125 3.33 3.45 -24.53
C GLY A 125 2.19 4.48 -24.64
N HIS A 126 1.20 4.43 -23.75
CA HIS A 126 -0.01 5.23 -23.88
C HIS A 126 0.21 6.68 -23.43
N LYS A 127 -0.59 7.60 -24.00
CA LYS A 127 -0.62 9.01 -23.59
C LYS A 127 -1.51 9.18 -22.34
N PRO A 128 -0.95 9.52 -21.16
CA PRO A 128 -1.69 9.66 -19.90
C PRO A 128 -2.76 10.74 -19.98
N PHE A 129 -2.43 11.88 -20.62
CA PHE A 129 -3.26 13.09 -20.61
C PHE A 129 -4.46 13.07 -21.56
N HIS A 130 -4.57 12.04 -22.41
CA HIS A 130 -5.70 11.92 -23.31
C HIS A 130 -6.89 11.22 -22.62
N TYR A 131 -6.62 10.15 -21.85
CA TYR A 131 -7.67 9.24 -21.39
C TYR A 131 -7.66 8.98 -19.87
N TYR A 132 -6.58 9.28 -19.16
CA TYR A 132 -6.39 8.81 -17.79
C TYR A 132 -6.36 9.92 -16.75
N VAL A 133 -5.67 11.04 -17.04
CA VAL A 133 -5.48 12.14 -16.08
C VAL A 133 -5.47 13.51 -16.74
N SER A 134 -5.97 14.54 -16.05
CA SER A 134 -5.83 15.92 -16.49
C SER A 134 -4.40 16.43 -16.26
N ARG A 135 -3.73 16.88 -17.34
CA ARG A 135 -2.40 17.52 -17.26
C ARG A 135 -2.44 18.79 -16.41
N ASP A 136 -3.42 19.64 -16.66
CA ASP A 136 -3.54 20.93 -15.96
C ASP A 136 -3.74 20.73 -14.46
N TYR A 137 -4.54 19.72 -14.08
CA TYR A 137 -4.73 19.37 -12.69
C TYR A 137 -3.43 18.84 -12.06
N LEU A 138 -2.72 17.93 -12.74
CA LEU A 138 -1.43 17.41 -12.26
C LEU A 138 -0.38 18.51 -12.11
N LEU A 139 -0.28 19.45 -13.06
CA LEU A 139 0.67 20.57 -12.97
C LEU A 139 0.29 21.57 -11.88
N LYS A 140 -1.00 21.88 -11.73
CA LYS A 140 -1.50 22.85 -10.75
C LYS A 140 -1.43 22.32 -9.31
N CYS A 141 -1.86 21.08 -9.09
CA CYS A 141 -1.93 20.47 -7.77
C CYS A 141 -0.67 19.69 -7.41
N GLY A 142 0.16 19.35 -8.42
CA GLY A 142 1.36 18.55 -8.28
C GLY A 142 1.10 17.06 -8.02
N ALA A 143 -0.15 16.65 -7.85
CA ALA A 143 -0.55 15.25 -7.79
C ALA A 143 -1.94 15.08 -8.41
N ALA A 144 -2.20 13.93 -9.01
CA ALA A 144 -3.46 13.61 -9.66
C ALA A 144 -3.70 12.10 -9.66
N LEU A 145 -4.96 11.68 -9.62
CA LEU A 145 -5.33 10.27 -9.60
C LEU A 145 -5.92 9.85 -10.94
N SER A 146 -5.35 8.81 -11.55
CA SER A 146 -5.93 8.08 -12.68
C SER A 146 -6.63 6.84 -12.17
N SER A 147 -7.81 6.56 -12.71
CA SER A 147 -8.50 5.32 -12.40
C SER A 147 -8.46 4.39 -13.61
N ILE A 148 -7.78 3.26 -13.47
CA ILE A 148 -7.53 2.37 -14.59
C ILE A 148 -8.17 1.00 -14.33
N TYR A 149 -8.97 0.57 -15.30
CA TYR A 149 -9.59 -0.76 -15.30
C TYR A 149 -8.69 -1.72 -16.06
N PHE A 150 -8.49 -2.90 -15.50
CA PHE A 150 -7.66 -3.94 -16.10
C PHE A 150 -8.40 -5.26 -16.06
N GLU A 151 -8.56 -5.89 -17.23
CA GLU A 151 -9.30 -7.16 -17.37
C GLU A 151 -8.65 -8.32 -16.60
N THR A 152 -7.32 -8.28 -16.43
CA THR A 152 -6.53 -9.30 -15.73
C THR A 152 -6.58 -9.19 -14.22
N TYR A 153 -7.07 -8.08 -13.68
CA TYR A 153 -7.26 -7.91 -12.24
C TYR A 153 -8.75 -7.97 -11.94
N THR A 154 -9.12 -8.77 -10.94
CA THR A 154 -10.49 -8.76 -10.41
C THR A 154 -10.86 -7.43 -9.72
N SER A 155 -9.94 -6.46 -9.73
CA SER A 155 -9.95 -5.24 -8.95
C SER A 155 -9.46 -4.02 -9.76
N ARG A 156 -9.82 -2.83 -9.26
CA ARG A 156 -9.49 -1.53 -9.87
C ARG A 156 -8.18 -0.97 -9.32
N VAL A 157 -7.30 -0.50 -10.21
CA VAL A 157 -6.05 0.16 -9.83
C VAL A 157 -6.20 1.67 -10.00
N PHE A 158 -5.81 2.41 -8.99
CA PHE A 158 -5.74 3.86 -9.01
C PHE A 158 -4.29 4.30 -9.01
N LEU A 159 -3.80 4.86 -10.12
CA LEU A 159 -2.46 5.43 -10.18
C LEU A 159 -2.49 6.86 -9.65
N LEU A 160 -1.82 7.10 -8.53
CA LEU A 160 -1.67 8.43 -7.96
C LEU A 160 -0.37 9.02 -8.47
N HIS A 161 -0.46 9.77 -9.57
CA HIS A 161 0.65 10.49 -10.15
C HIS A 161 1.09 11.60 -9.20
N SER A 162 2.36 11.60 -8.83
CA SER A 162 3.00 12.62 -8.01
C SER A 162 4.08 13.28 -8.85
N GLY A 163 3.85 14.52 -9.28
CA GLY A 163 4.79 15.26 -10.11
C GLY A 163 6.16 15.45 -9.43
N PRO A 164 7.21 15.68 -10.23
CA PRO A 164 8.59 15.81 -9.75
C PRO A 164 8.70 16.82 -8.61
N LEU A 165 9.52 16.48 -7.64
CA LEU A 165 10.00 17.41 -6.63
C LEU A 165 11.50 17.51 -6.84
N TYR A 166 12.04 18.72 -6.97
CA TYR A 166 13.47 18.87 -6.78
C TYR A 166 13.73 18.91 -5.27
N ILE A 167 14.58 18.00 -4.79
CA ILE A 167 14.95 17.91 -3.38
C ILE A 167 16.46 17.94 -3.29
N PRO A 168 17.06 19.02 -2.77
CA PRO A 168 18.50 19.05 -2.55
C PRO A 168 18.90 18.01 -1.51
N LEU A 169 19.84 17.12 -1.88
CA LEU A 169 20.37 16.08 -0.99
C LEU A 169 21.56 16.61 -0.21
N SER A 170 21.27 17.55 0.70
CA SER A 170 22.26 18.27 1.49
C SER A 170 22.00 18.11 2.97
N ARG A 171 23.09 18.03 3.75
CA ARG A 171 23.04 18.04 5.22
C ARG A 171 23.04 19.45 5.81
N SER A 172 23.14 20.49 4.97
CA SER A 172 23.00 21.86 5.43
C SER A 172 21.63 22.04 6.10
N PRO A 173 21.54 22.52 7.36
CA PRO A 173 20.27 22.58 8.09
C PRO A 173 19.16 23.34 7.35
N GLY A 174 19.52 24.42 6.66
CA GLY A 174 18.57 25.23 5.88
C GLY A 174 18.02 24.49 4.66
N GLU A 175 18.90 23.81 3.91
CA GLU A 175 18.51 23.05 2.72
C GLU A 175 17.74 21.79 3.10
N TYR A 176 18.18 21.08 4.14
CA TYR A 176 17.50 19.91 4.70
C TYR A 176 16.07 20.25 5.15
N SER A 177 15.91 21.33 5.93
CA SER A 177 14.57 21.78 6.37
C SER A 177 13.67 22.15 5.19
N SER A 178 14.23 22.78 4.16
CA SER A 178 13.49 23.12 2.93
C SER A 178 13.06 21.86 2.17
N ALA A 179 13.99 20.93 1.95
CA ALA A 179 13.75 19.63 1.34
C ALA A 179 12.65 18.83 2.08
N CYS A 180 12.74 18.75 3.40
CA CYS A 180 11.76 18.08 4.24
C CYS A 180 10.36 18.72 4.11
N LYS A 181 10.26 20.06 4.10
CA LYS A 181 8.97 20.77 3.87
C LYS A 181 8.36 20.45 2.50
N VAL A 182 9.18 20.37 1.46
CA VAL A 182 8.73 20.04 0.10
C VAL A 182 8.21 18.60 0.04
N LEU A 183 8.95 17.63 0.58
CA LEU A 183 8.51 16.23 0.68
C LEU A 183 7.24 16.09 1.52
N LYS A 184 7.20 16.74 2.68
CA LYS A 184 6.03 16.72 3.57
C LYS A 184 4.78 17.19 2.84
N LYS A 185 4.87 18.31 2.13
CA LYS A 185 3.75 18.83 1.33
C LYS A 185 3.28 17.81 0.30
N ARG A 186 4.19 17.03 -0.29
CA ARG A 186 3.82 15.98 -1.23
C ARG A 186 3.15 14.80 -0.55
N PHE A 187 3.67 14.30 0.57
CA PHE A 187 3.00 13.25 1.33
C PHE A 187 1.61 13.66 1.79
N LEU A 188 1.43 14.90 2.25
CA LEU A 188 0.12 15.45 2.57
C LEU A 188 -0.86 15.37 1.39
N LEU A 189 -0.41 15.73 0.17
CA LEU A 189 -1.24 15.63 -1.03
C LEU A 189 -1.57 14.18 -1.37
N ILE A 190 -0.58 13.30 -1.37
CA ILE A 190 -0.73 11.86 -1.64
C ILE A 190 -1.76 11.24 -0.69
N LEU A 191 -1.60 11.45 0.62
CA LEU A 191 -2.45 10.85 1.65
C LEU A 191 -3.87 11.44 1.64
N ARG A 192 -4.03 12.74 1.34
CA ARG A 192 -5.34 13.39 1.19
C ARG A 192 -6.10 12.86 -0.02
N LEU A 193 -5.44 12.79 -1.18
CA LEU A 193 -6.05 12.23 -2.39
C LEU A 193 -6.42 10.76 -2.21
N ALA A 194 -5.56 9.98 -1.56
CA ALA A 194 -5.86 8.58 -1.23
C ALA A 194 -7.10 8.46 -0.33
N LYS A 195 -7.22 9.33 0.67
CA LYS A 195 -8.40 9.40 1.53
C LYS A 195 -9.66 9.76 0.75
N GLU A 196 -9.63 10.84 -0.03
CA GLU A 196 -10.76 11.29 -0.86
C GLU A 196 -11.22 10.18 -1.81
N GLN A 197 -10.28 9.48 -2.44
CA GLN A 197 -10.59 8.36 -3.31
C GLN A 197 -11.19 7.18 -2.54
N SER A 198 -10.63 6.81 -1.39
CA SER A 198 -11.16 5.69 -0.58
C SER A 198 -12.58 5.95 -0.08
N HIS A 199 -12.93 7.20 0.23
CA HIS A 199 -14.27 7.57 0.69
C HIS A 199 -15.29 7.70 -0.45
N SER A 200 -14.86 8.09 -1.65
CA SER A 200 -15.75 8.27 -2.80
C SER A 200 -15.97 7.01 -3.62
N TYR A 201 -15.04 6.06 -3.57
CA TYR A 201 -15.15 4.81 -4.32
C TYR A 201 -16.14 3.86 -3.65
N ALA A 202 -17.14 3.40 -4.42
CA ALA A 202 -18.21 2.55 -3.89
C ALA A 202 -17.73 1.17 -3.42
N SER A 203 -16.60 0.68 -3.96
CA SER A 203 -15.96 -0.55 -3.50
C SER A 203 -14.82 -0.24 -2.55
N LYS A 204 -14.45 -1.21 -1.69
CA LYS A 204 -13.37 -1.02 -0.73
C LYS A 204 -12.01 -1.00 -1.42
N ILE A 205 -11.21 0.04 -1.17
CA ILE A 205 -9.76 0.03 -1.46
C ILE A 205 -9.06 -0.66 -0.30
N THR A 206 -8.31 -1.71 -0.59
CA THR A 206 -7.68 -2.54 0.46
C THR A 206 -6.21 -2.21 0.67
N ASN A 207 -5.52 -1.75 -0.38
CA ASN A 207 -4.08 -1.56 -0.35
C ASN A 207 -3.67 -0.20 -0.91
N MET A 208 -2.61 0.36 -0.36
CA MET A 208 -1.89 1.50 -0.90
C MET A 208 -0.39 1.20 -0.95
N TYR A 209 0.24 1.41 -2.09
CA TYR A 209 1.68 1.17 -2.28
C TYR A 209 2.39 2.50 -2.55
N ILE A 210 3.36 2.84 -1.71
CA ILE A 210 4.14 4.08 -1.73
C ILE A 210 5.61 3.71 -2.02
N PRO A 211 6.15 3.99 -3.21
CA PRO A 211 7.58 3.83 -3.46
C PRO A 211 8.36 5.02 -2.87
N PHE A 212 9.69 4.96 -2.95
CA PHE A 212 10.48 6.19 -2.89
C PHE A 212 10.05 7.16 -3.99
N LEU A 213 9.93 8.44 -3.65
CA LEU A 213 9.48 9.48 -4.58
C LEU A 213 10.61 9.93 -5.53
N HIS A 214 11.80 9.36 -5.41
CA HIS A 214 12.96 9.57 -6.28
C HIS A 214 13.56 8.23 -6.66
N ASN A 215 14.28 8.19 -7.78
CA ASN A 215 15.11 7.04 -8.11
C ASN A 215 16.35 7.03 -7.20
N VAL A 216 16.33 6.16 -6.19
CA VAL A 216 17.42 6.03 -5.20
C VAL A 216 18.57 5.14 -5.68
N GLU A 217 18.38 4.44 -6.81
CA GLU A 217 19.38 3.52 -7.37
C GLU A 217 20.62 4.29 -7.86
N ASP A 218 20.42 5.48 -8.42
CA ASP A 218 21.49 6.34 -8.94
C ASP A 218 22.22 7.16 -7.86
N PHE A 219 21.73 7.12 -6.61
CA PHE A 219 22.32 7.89 -5.52
C PHE A 219 23.60 7.25 -5.00
N THR A 220 24.60 8.09 -4.69
CA THR A 220 25.72 7.69 -3.86
C THR A 220 25.25 7.25 -2.48
N ALA A 221 26.08 6.51 -1.73
CA ALA A 221 25.73 6.05 -0.39
C ALA A 221 25.37 7.21 0.57
N SER A 222 26.05 8.36 0.44
CA SER A 222 25.79 9.55 1.25
C SER A 222 24.44 10.20 0.90
N GLU A 223 24.17 10.41 -0.39
CA GLU A 223 22.90 10.95 -0.88
C GLU A 223 21.72 10.08 -0.48
N ARG A 224 21.87 8.76 -0.59
CA ARG A 224 20.87 7.78 -0.17
C ARG A 224 20.56 7.88 1.32
N ALA A 225 21.58 7.99 2.18
CA ALA A 225 21.37 8.16 3.61
C ALA A 225 20.59 9.45 3.91
N VAL A 226 20.98 10.57 3.31
CA VAL A 226 20.29 11.87 3.48
C VAL A 226 18.85 11.81 2.99
N TYR A 227 18.62 11.19 1.83
CA TYR A 227 17.27 11.06 1.28
C TYR A 227 16.35 10.19 2.16
N ILE A 228 16.88 9.11 2.75
CA ILE A 228 16.11 8.22 3.62
C ILE A 228 15.71 8.91 4.92
N GLU A 229 16.62 9.68 5.52
CA GLU A 229 16.32 10.53 6.67
C GLU A 229 15.23 11.56 6.30
N LEU A 230 15.42 12.30 5.19
CA LEU A 230 14.42 13.25 4.68
C LEU A 230 13.05 12.61 4.42
N PHE A 231 13.01 11.37 3.90
CA PHE A 231 11.79 10.64 3.63
C PHE A 231 11.04 10.34 4.93
N ALA A 232 11.73 9.79 5.94
CA ALA A 232 11.14 9.43 7.23
C ALA A 232 10.59 10.68 7.95
N ASP A 233 11.42 11.73 8.09
CA ASP A 233 11.06 13.00 8.72
C ASP A 233 9.82 13.61 8.08
N ALA A 234 9.81 13.67 6.75
CA ALA A 234 8.72 14.29 6.00
C ALA A 234 7.44 13.45 6.05
N PHE A 235 7.55 12.12 6.02
CA PHE A 235 6.41 11.22 6.11
C PHE A 235 5.77 11.28 7.50
N ASN A 236 6.56 11.14 8.56
CA ASN A 236 6.11 11.30 9.95
C ASN A 236 5.46 12.67 10.18
N SER A 237 6.13 13.74 9.75
CA SER A 237 5.60 15.10 9.87
C SER A 237 4.29 15.31 9.11
N ALA A 238 4.09 14.61 7.98
CA ALA A 238 2.85 14.66 7.22
C ALA A 238 1.73 13.87 7.94
N VAL A 239 2.04 12.68 8.46
CA VAL A 239 1.08 11.86 9.21
C VAL A 239 0.65 12.57 10.49
N ASP A 240 1.58 13.13 11.26
CA ASP A 240 1.27 13.87 12.47
C ASP A 240 0.41 15.11 12.20
N GLU A 241 0.67 15.82 11.10
CA GLU A 241 -0.17 16.96 10.71
C GLU A 241 -1.59 16.53 10.31
N LEU A 242 -1.72 15.44 9.56
CA LEU A 242 -3.03 14.89 9.16
C LEU A 242 -3.84 14.42 10.36
N LEU A 243 -3.17 13.77 11.31
CA LEU A 243 -3.80 13.14 12.46
C LEU A 243 -3.89 14.06 13.69
N ARG A 244 -3.38 15.30 13.63
CA ARG A 244 -3.29 16.24 14.78
C ARG A 244 -4.61 16.43 15.55
N LYS A 245 -5.76 16.29 14.88
CA LYS A 245 -7.09 16.50 15.45
C LYS A 245 -7.91 15.21 15.63
N THR A 246 -7.26 14.04 15.58
CA THR A 246 -7.93 12.74 15.68
C THR A 246 -7.07 11.75 16.47
N THR A 247 -7.71 10.74 17.05
CA THR A 247 -7.05 9.59 17.67
C THR A 247 -6.94 8.39 16.73
N ALA A 248 -7.50 8.50 15.52
CA ALA A 248 -7.45 7.45 14.51
C ALA A 248 -6.01 7.16 14.06
N SER A 249 -5.74 5.91 13.72
CA SER A 249 -4.51 5.57 12.99
C SER A 249 -4.55 6.10 11.56
N LEU A 250 -3.40 6.10 10.87
CA LEU A 250 -3.31 6.47 9.46
C LEU A 250 -4.25 5.62 8.58
N SER A 251 -4.26 4.30 8.80
CA SER A 251 -5.12 3.38 8.04
C SER A 251 -6.61 3.64 8.26
N GLU A 252 -7.02 3.94 9.49
CA GLU A 252 -8.39 4.31 9.84
C GLU A 252 -8.78 5.65 9.21
N PHE A 253 -7.89 6.65 9.29
CA PHE A 253 -8.14 7.99 8.76
C PHE A 253 -8.28 8.02 7.23
N ILE A 254 -7.46 7.25 6.52
CA ILE A 254 -7.49 7.12 5.06
C ILE A 254 -8.55 6.10 4.61
N ASN A 255 -9.03 5.25 5.53
CA ASN A 255 -9.90 4.11 5.25
C ASN A 255 -9.26 3.11 4.28
N ILE A 256 -7.95 2.84 4.44
CA ILE A 256 -7.19 1.82 3.70
C ILE A 256 -6.43 0.99 4.73
N PRO A 257 -6.72 -0.31 4.89
CA PRO A 257 -6.18 -1.12 5.97
C PRO A 257 -4.70 -1.47 5.83
N ASP A 258 -4.17 -1.51 4.60
CA ASP A 258 -2.79 -1.92 4.31
C ASP A 258 -2.09 -0.84 3.49
N ILE A 259 -1.23 -0.05 4.14
CA ILE A 259 -0.43 1.01 3.53
C ILE A 259 1.03 0.55 3.56
N ARG A 260 1.63 0.30 2.40
CA ARG A 260 3.00 -0.22 2.28
C ARG A 260 3.94 0.80 1.70
N ILE A 261 5.05 1.05 2.37
CA ILE A 261 6.20 1.74 1.81
C ILE A 261 7.10 0.69 1.15
N CYS A 262 7.22 0.72 -0.17
CA CYS A 262 7.94 -0.24 -0.99
C CYS A 262 9.41 0.16 -1.13
N CYS A 263 10.28 -0.46 -0.33
CA CYS A 263 11.69 -0.12 -0.23
C CYS A 263 12.56 -0.76 -1.33
N GLY A 264 12.06 -1.82 -1.99
CA GLY A 264 12.74 -2.48 -3.11
C GLY A 264 13.97 -3.33 -2.75
N SER A 265 14.46 -3.27 -1.51
CA SER A 265 15.42 -4.23 -0.96
C SER A 265 15.34 -4.28 0.56
N LEU A 266 15.88 -5.34 1.15
CA LEU A 266 16.05 -5.46 2.60
C LEU A 266 16.91 -4.33 3.17
N ALA A 267 18.04 -4.03 2.52
CA ALA A 267 18.95 -2.97 2.99
C ALA A 267 18.27 -1.59 3.05
N MET A 268 17.48 -1.23 2.03
CA MET A 268 16.74 0.03 2.02
C MET A 268 15.64 0.08 3.08
N ARG A 269 14.97 -1.05 3.33
CA ARG A 269 13.97 -1.18 4.38
C ARG A 269 14.58 -0.96 5.76
N ASP A 270 15.70 -1.61 6.04
CA ASP A 270 16.40 -1.51 7.34
C ASP A 270 16.94 -0.08 7.57
N MET A 271 17.46 0.57 6.52
CA MET A 271 17.84 1.99 6.62
C MET A 271 16.66 2.90 6.96
N LEU A 272 15.50 2.64 6.36
CA LEU A 272 14.30 3.44 6.58
C LEU A 272 13.66 3.18 7.95
N GLU A 273 13.66 1.93 8.42
CA GLU A 273 13.29 1.55 9.79
C GLU A 273 14.10 2.37 10.80
N LEU A 274 15.43 2.37 10.68
CA LEU A 274 16.31 3.13 11.56
C LEU A 274 16.03 4.64 11.52
N ALA A 275 15.68 5.18 10.35
CA ALA A 275 15.31 6.59 10.23
C ALA A 275 13.98 6.89 10.96
N PHE A 276 12.98 6.01 10.83
CA PHE A 276 11.72 6.14 11.56
C PHE A 276 11.90 6.01 13.08
N GLU A 277 12.75 5.11 13.56
CA GLU A 277 13.03 4.96 14.99
C GLU A 277 13.66 6.22 15.60
N ARG A 278 14.57 6.89 14.88
CA ARG A 278 15.21 8.14 15.34
C ARG A 278 14.21 9.27 15.53
N ASP A 279 13.18 9.33 14.69
CA ASP A 279 12.10 10.31 14.79
C ASP A 279 11.09 10.02 15.90
N VAL A 280 10.91 8.75 16.26
CA VAL A 280 10.00 8.36 17.36
C VAL A 280 10.65 8.63 18.74
N GLN A 281 11.98 8.53 18.85
CA GLN A 281 12.71 8.79 20.10
C GLN A 281 12.50 10.18 20.73
N PRO A 282 12.35 11.30 20.00
CA PRO A 282 12.00 12.59 20.61
C PRO A 282 10.53 12.67 21.10
N HIS A 283 9.65 11.74 20.71
CA HIS A 283 8.24 11.70 21.10
C HIS A 283 7.91 10.64 22.16
N CYS A 284 8.73 9.60 22.32
CA CYS A 284 8.75 8.77 23.52
C CYS A 284 9.43 9.54 24.65
N SER A 285 8.61 10.35 25.33
CA SER A 285 8.99 11.25 26.41
C SER A 285 9.97 10.61 27.41
N ILE A 286 10.74 11.49 28.04
CA ILE A 286 11.56 11.33 29.26
C ILE A 286 11.02 10.27 30.27
N ALA A 287 9.72 10.00 30.31
CA ALA A 287 9.11 8.92 31.07
C ALA A 287 9.60 7.50 30.72
N GLU A 288 9.79 7.14 29.44
CA GLU A 288 10.29 5.81 29.05
C GLU A 288 11.80 5.69 29.28
N ALA A 289 12.55 6.77 29.06
CA ALA A 289 13.97 6.85 29.41
C ALA A 289 14.19 6.78 30.94
N ALA A 290 13.30 7.39 31.73
CA ALA A 290 13.29 7.29 33.19
C ALA A 290 12.93 5.87 33.66
N LEU A 291 11.96 5.21 33.02
CA LEU A 291 11.58 3.82 33.30
C LEU A 291 12.72 2.85 32.99
N LYS A 292 13.42 3.00 31.86
CA LYS A 292 14.63 2.21 31.55
C LYS A 292 15.73 2.45 32.59
N ASN A 293 15.99 3.69 32.99
CA ASN A 293 17.00 3.99 34.02
C ASN A 293 16.62 3.49 35.43
N CYS A 294 15.33 3.37 35.76
CA CYS A 294 14.87 2.78 37.00
C CYS A 294 15.05 1.25 37.01
N ILE A 295 14.82 0.57 35.87
CA ILE A 295 14.99 -0.88 35.77
C ILE A 295 16.47 -1.27 35.87
N THR A 296 17.39 -0.48 35.30
CA THR A 296 18.84 -0.75 35.36
C THR A 296 19.47 -0.49 36.75
N ARG A 297 18.75 0.12 37.70
CA ARG A 297 19.23 0.33 39.09
C ARG A 297 18.75 -0.74 40.08
N VAL A 298 17.94 -1.69 39.62
CA VAL A 298 17.38 -2.78 40.46
C VAL A 298 18.02 -4.14 40.14
N LEU A 299 18.91 -4.20 39.14
CA LEU A 299 19.82 -5.31 38.87
C LEU A 299 21.23 -4.95 39.31
#